data_AF-A0A2V7VSR4-F1
#
_entry.id   AF-A0A2V7VSR4-F1
#
_cell.length_a   1.000
_cell.length_b   1.000
_cell.length_c   1.000
_cell.angle_alpha   90.00
_cell.angle_beta   90.00
_cell.angle_gamma   90.00
#
_symmetry.space_group_name_H-M   'P 1'
#
loop_
_entity.id
_entity.type
_entity.pdbx_description
1 polymer ?
#
loop_
_entity_poly.entity_id
_entity_poly.type
_entity_poly.pdbx_seq_one_letter_code
_entity_poly.pdbx_strand_id
1 'polypeptide(L)'
;MTAPARPVFAFVLASLALTGCSLRGLSGPSRNEVLAQLQNEANQMKTGGEQMDPKLRVKVTWTVDGIDLVEQPGDSAHPWKGTVRFKILSTMHDADGSETNDLIRKNFTYVYDAEGKKWLFQSSTTPAK
;
A
#
# COMPACT_ATOMS: atom_id res chain seq x y z
N MET A 1 -62.93 -56.20 20.80
CA MET A 1 -63.45 -54.95 20.21
C MET A 1 -62.31 -53.93 20.23
N THR A 2 -61.38 -54.03 19.28
CA THR A 2 -61.25 -53.16 18.08
C THR A 2 -60.62 -51.79 18.41
N ALA A 3 -59.30 -51.68 18.22
CA ALA A 3 -58.64 -50.43 17.81
C ALA A 3 -58.68 -50.36 16.27
N PRO A 4 -58.58 -49.17 15.62
CA PRO A 4 -57.23 -48.66 15.29
C PRO A 4 -57.06 -47.13 15.10
N ALA A 5 -55.79 -46.72 15.28
CA ALA A 5 -54.97 -45.83 14.44
C ALA A 5 -55.29 -44.33 14.20
N ARG A 6 -54.24 -43.52 14.45
CA ARG A 6 -53.93 -42.17 13.90
C ARG A 6 -54.08 -42.13 12.37
N PRO A 7 -54.17 -40.92 11.74
CA PRO A 7 -52.99 -40.46 10.96
C PRO A 7 -52.84 -38.91 10.70
N VAL A 8 -51.64 -38.55 10.17
CA VAL A 8 -51.16 -37.40 9.33
C VAL A 8 -51.39 -35.94 9.83
N PHE A 9 -50.43 -35.00 9.86
CA PHE A 9 -49.41 -34.64 8.87
C PHE A 9 -48.11 -34.08 9.49
N ALA A 10 -47.01 -34.48 8.86
CA ALA A 10 -45.67 -33.91 9.01
C ALA A 10 -45.59 -32.51 8.38
N PHE A 11 -44.86 -31.60 9.03
CA PHE A 11 -44.17 -30.51 8.33
C PHE A 11 -42.70 -30.55 8.69
N VAL A 12 -41.92 -30.96 7.69
CA VAL A 12 -40.48 -30.79 7.59
C VAL A 12 -40.20 -29.31 7.41
N LEU A 13 -39.30 -28.76 8.22
CA LEU A 13 -38.48 -27.61 7.83
C LEU A 13 -37.05 -27.88 8.26
N ALA A 14 -36.38 -28.60 7.35
CA ALA A 14 -34.94 -28.59 7.21
C ALA A 14 -34.46 -27.21 6.71
N SER A 15 -33.15 -26.97 6.86
CA SER A 15 -32.33 -25.83 6.38
C SER A 15 -32.39 -24.56 7.24
N LEU A 16 -31.29 -23.89 7.61
CA LEU A 16 -29.90 -23.84 7.10
C LEU A 16 -28.93 -23.95 8.30
N ALA A 17 -27.95 -24.86 8.30
CA ALA A 17 -26.63 -24.59 7.72
C ALA A 17 -26.11 -23.15 7.98
N LEU A 18 -25.74 -22.84 9.22
CA LEU A 18 -24.71 -21.82 9.51
C LEU A 18 -23.30 -22.44 9.44
N THR A 19 -23.08 -23.37 8.50
CA THR A 19 -21.78 -23.54 7.86
C THR A 19 -21.58 -22.35 6.94
N GLY A 20 -21.05 -21.26 7.48
CA GLY A 20 -20.90 -20.04 6.68
C GLY A 20 -20.64 -18.78 7.48
N CYS A 21 -19.77 -18.83 8.51
CA CYS A 21 -18.86 -17.70 8.65
C CYS A 21 -18.03 -17.70 7.38
N SER A 22 -18.54 -17.00 6.37
CA SER A 22 -17.83 -16.65 5.17
C SER A 22 -16.60 -15.84 5.57
N LEU A 23 -15.52 -16.55 5.90
CA LEU A 23 -14.15 -16.10 5.71
C LEU A 23 -13.85 -15.85 4.22
N ARG A 24 -14.83 -16.05 3.32
CA ARG A 24 -14.89 -15.46 1.98
C ARG A 24 -15.43 -14.03 2.09
N GLY A 25 -14.56 -13.11 2.46
CA GLY A 25 -14.84 -11.68 2.52
C GLY A 25 -13.59 -10.83 2.77
N LEU A 26 -12.55 -11.42 3.36
CA LEU A 26 -11.22 -10.82 3.48
C LEU A 26 -10.36 -11.13 2.23
N SER A 27 -10.90 -10.92 1.03
CA SER A 27 -10.09 -10.92 -0.19
C SER A 27 -9.66 -9.48 -0.49
N GLY A 28 -9.04 -8.84 0.50
CA GLY A 28 -8.24 -7.64 0.24
C GLY A 28 -7.04 -8.02 -0.63
N PRO A 29 -6.43 -7.06 -1.32
CA PRO A 29 -5.24 -7.34 -2.13
C PRO A 29 -4.15 -7.91 -1.22
N SER A 30 -3.42 -8.90 -1.74
CA SER A 30 -2.36 -9.54 -0.98
C SER A 30 -1.22 -8.55 -0.72
N ARG A 31 -0.48 -8.80 0.36
CA ARG A 31 0.71 -8.02 0.73
C ARG A 31 1.69 -7.85 -0.43
N ASN A 32 1.90 -8.91 -1.21
CA ASN A 32 2.84 -8.92 -2.33
C ASN A 32 2.36 -8.05 -3.50
N GLU A 33 1.05 -8.05 -3.79
CA GLU A 33 0.47 -7.21 -4.84
C GLU A 33 0.60 -5.72 -4.51
N VAL A 34 0.23 -5.33 -3.29
CA VAL A 34 0.32 -3.92 -2.88
C VAL A 34 1.77 -3.46 -2.72
N LEU A 35 2.68 -4.35 -2.30
CA LEU A 35 4.12 -4.07 -2.25
C LEU A 35 4.69 -3.81 -3.64
N ALA A 36 4.34 -4.65 -4.63
CA ALA A 36 4.77 -4.46 -6.01
C ALA A 36 4.26 -3.13 -6.58
N GLN A 37 3.02 -2.77 -6.27
CA GLN A 37 2.46 -1.46 -6.67
C GLN A 37 3.20 -0.30 -6.00
N LEU A 38 3.53 -0.41 -4.70
CA LEU A 38 4.26 0.63 -3.98
C LEU A 38 5.70 0.77 -4.48
N GLN A 39 6.33 -0.33 -4.87
CA GLN A 39 7.65 -0.33 -5.52
C GLN A 39 7.60 0.36 -6.88
N ASN A 40 6.53 0.13 -7.65
CA ASN A 40 6.34 0.83 -8.93
C ASN A 40 6.14 2.34 -8.72
N GLU A 41 5.33 2.74 -7.74
CA GLU A 41 5.16 4.15 -7.35
C GLU A 41 6.51 4.79 -6.98
N ALA A 42 7.31 4.10 -6.15
CA ALA A 42 8.64 4.57 -5.78
C ALA A 42 9.57 4.75 -6.99
N ASN A 43 9.51 3.84 -7.97
CA ASN A 43 10.30 3.93 -9.20
C ASN A 43 9.84 5.09 -10.11
N GLN A 44 8.54 5.34 -10.18
CA GLN A 44 7.98 6.49 -10.90
C GLN A 44 8.40 7.81 -10.27
N MET A 45 8.31 7.91 -8.95
CA MET A 45 8.80 9.07 -8.20
C MET A 45 10.29 9.31 -8.40
N LYS A 46 11.10 8.26 -8.36
CA LYS A 46 12.53 8.35 -8.66
C LYS A 46 12.76 8.96 -10.03
N THR A 47 12.09 8.40 -11.05
CA THR A 47 12.23 8.87 -12.44
C THR A 47 11.84 10.34 -12.58
N GLY A 48 10.73 10.75 -11.95
CA GLY A 48 10.29 12.16 -11.96
C GLY A 48 11.22 13.08 -11.17
N GLY A 49 11.76 12.61 -10.04
CA GLY A 49 12.66 13.39 -9.18
C GLY A 49 14.10 13.51 -9.70
N GLU A 50 14.52 12.62 -10.59
CA GLU A 50 15.82 12.63 -11.27
C GLU A 50 15.77 13.34 -12.63
N GLN A 51 14.59 13.78 -13.07
CA GLN A 51 14.45 14.50 -14.33
C GLN A 51 15.19 15.85 -14.24
N MET A 52 16.32 15.94 -14.94
CA MET A 52 17.22 17.10 -14.89
C MET A 52 16.75 18.24 -15.80
N ASP A 53 16.77 19.47 -15.29
CA ASP A 53 16.85 20.66 -16.15
C ASP A 53 18.32 20.88 -16.54
N PRO A 54 18.69 20.71 -17.82
CA PRO A 54 20.08 20.84 -18.28
C PRO A 54 20.69 22.22 -18.01
N LYS A 55 19.90 23.24 -17.69
CA LYS A 55 20.39 24.59 -17.38
C LYS A 55 20.87 24.75 -15.93
N LEU A 56 20.41 23.89 -15.02
CA LEU A 56 20.59 24.13 -13.58
C LEU A 56 21.95 23.68 -13.03
N ARG A 57 22.81 22.97 -13.78
CA ARG A 57 24.09 22.39 -13.27
C ARG A 57 23.98 21.62 -11.95
N VAL A 58 22.75 21.24 -11.56
CA VAL A 58 22.45 20.42 -10.40
C VAL A 58 22.05 19.05 -10.90
N LYS A 59 22.72 18.01 -10.39
CA LYS A 59 22.34 16.62 -10.56
C LYS A 59 21.65 16.16 -9.27
N VAL A 60 20.45 15.62 -9.39
CA VAL A 60 19.75 15.02 -8.25
C VAL A 60 19.64 13.52 -8.49
N THR A 61 20.03 12.71 -7.51
CA THR A 61 19.95 11.24 -7.54
C THR A 61 19.05 10.77 -6.40
N TRP A 62 18.02 10.00 -6.71
CA TRP A 62 17.06 9.44 -5.76
C TRP A 62 17.31 7.95 -5.62
N THR A 63 17.65 7.51 -4.41
CA THR A 63 17.85 6.10 -4.10
C THR A 63 16.76 5.64 -3.14
N VAL A 64 16.03 4.58 -3.50
CA VAL A 64 15.11 3.92 -2.57
C VAL A 64 15.94 3.24 -1.49
N ASP A 65 15.84 3.74 -0.26
CA ASP A 65 16.53 3.23 0.91
C ASP A 65 15.74 2.08 1.58
N GLY A 66 14.42 2.10 1.46
CA GLY A 66 13.56 1.03 1.95
C GLY A 66 12.09 1.26 1.67
N ILE A 67 11.31 0.18 1.71
CA ILE A 67 9.85 0.20 1.64
C ILE A 67 9.32 -0.62 2.79
N ASP A 68 8.51 0.03 3.62
CA ASP A 68 7.82 -0.60 4.74
C ASP A 68 6.33 -0.70 4.43
N LEU A 69 5.72 -1.81 4.83
CA LEU A 69 4.31 -2.10 4.56
C LEU A 69 3.68 -2.71 5.82
N VAL A 70 2.61 -2.06 6.28
CA VAL A 70 1.89 -2.41 7.51
C VAL A 70 0.43 -2.67 7.17
N GLU A 71 -0.11 -3.78 7.64
CA GLU A 71 -1.53 -4.12 7.51
C GLU A 71 -2.36 -3.38 8.57
N GLN A 72 -3.58 -2.96 8.20
CA GLN A 72 -4.52 -2.24 9.05
C GLN A 72 -5.82 -3.06 9.18
N PRO A 73 -5.85 -4.10 10.03
CA PRO A 73 -6.96 -5.05 10.10
C PRO A 73 -8.31 -4.46 10.56
N GLY A 74 -8.31 -3.21 11.04
CA GLY A 74 -9.52 -2.45 11.42
C GLY A 74 -9.99 -1.43 10.40
N ASP A 75 -9.26 -1.23 9.29
CA ASP A 75 -9.61 -0.27 8.24
C ASP A 75 -9.76 -1.03 6.91
N SER A 76 -10.99 -1.46 6.61
CA SER A 76 -11.29 -2.19 5.37
C SER A 76 -11.24 -1.31 4.12
N ALA A 77 -11.40 0.01 4.27
CA ALA A 77 -11.23 0.95 3.16
C ALA A 77 -9.75 1.14 2.84
N HIS A 78 -8.90 1.15 3.88
CA HIS A 78 -7.46 1.26 3.75
C HIS A 78 -6.69 0.14 4.44
N PRO A 79 -6.75 -1.10 3.92
CA PRO A 79 -6.18 -2.27 4.59
C PRO A 79 -4.65 -2.25 4.70
N TRP A 80 -3.97 -1.37 3.95
CA TRP A 80 -2.51 -1.27 3.96
C TRP A 80 -2.02 0.16 4.11
N LYS A 81 -0.96 0.33 4.90
CA LYS A 81 -0.17 1.56 5.00
C LYS A 81 1.25 1.30 4.52
N GLY A 82 1.71 2.10 3.58
CA GLY A 82 3.03 2.03 2.98
C GLY A 82 3.91 3.19 3.40
N THR A 83 5.21 2.96 3.54
CA THR A 83 6.19 4.04 3.67
C THR A 83 7.38 3.77 2.76
N VAL A 84 7.67 4.71 1.87
CA VAL A 84 8.85 4.67 0.99
C VAL A 84 9.88 5.64 1.54
N ARG A 85 11.08 5.13 1.79
CA ARG A 85 12.23 5.90 2.28
C ARG A 85 13.18 6.15 1.13
N PHE A 86 13.51 7.42 0.89
CA PHE A 86 14.49 7.82 -0.12
C PHE A 86 15.71 8.46 0.54
N LYS A 87 16.88 8.20 -0.05
CA LYS A 87 18.08 9.02 0.04
C LYS A 87 18.18 9.84 -1.24
N ILE A 88 18.18 11.16 -1.10
CA ILE A 88 18.24 12.11 -2.20
C ILE A 88 19.60 12.81 -2.09
N LEU A 89 20.45 12.61 -3.09
CA LEU A 89 21.74 13.28 -3.22
C LEU A 89 21.62 14.38 -4.28
N SER A 90 21.84 15.62 -3.88
CA SER A 90 21.98 16.74 -4.79
C SER A 90 23.47 17.08 -4.93
N THR A 91 23.98 17.00 -6.15
CA THR A 91 25.34 17.41 -6.53
C THR A 91 25.24 18.68 -7.35
N MET A 92 25.83 19.77 -6.85
CA MET A 92 25.92 21.05 -7.56
C MET A 92 27.33 21.19 -8.12
N HIS A 93 27.45 21.59 -9.39
CA HIS A 93 28.74 21.90 -10.01
C HIS A 93 28.94 23.42 -10.03
N ASP A 94 29.90 23.88 -9.24
CA ASP A 94 30.23 25.29 -9.10
C ASP A 94 31.08 25.80 -10.28
N ALA A 95 31.15 27.13 -10.44
CA ALA A 95 31.85 27.75 -11.56
C ALA A 95 33.37 27.55 -11.52
N ASP A 96 33.93 27.27 -10.33
CA ASP A 96 35.35 26.96 -10.10
C ASP A 96 35.70 25.48 -10.34
N GLY A 97 34.70 24.66 -10.72
CA GLY A 97 34.87 23.23 -10.95
C GLY A 97 34.75 22.37 -9.69
N SER A 98 34.43 22.95 -8.54
CA SER A 98 34.13 22.19 -7.31
C SER A 98 32.73 21.58 -7.35
N GLU A 99 32.54 20.52 -6.56
CA GLU A 99 31.26 19.84 -6.40
C GLU A 99 30.77 19.92 -4.96
N THR A 100 29.57 20.46 -4.77
CA THR A 100 28.90 20.48 -3.48
C THR A 100 27.84 19.38 -3.43
N ASN A 101 27.95 18.48 -2.45
CA ASN A 101 27.03 17.37 -2.25
C ASN A 101 26.15 17.59 -1.02
N ASP A 102 24.83 17.62 -1.20
CA ASP A 102 23.87 17.62 -0.10
C ASP A 102 23.03 16.33 -0.12
N LEU A 103 23.01 15.64 1.01
CA LEU A 103 22.26 14.41 1.19
C LEU A 103 21.08 14.64 2.13
N ILE A 104 19.89 14.40 1.60
CA ILE A 104 18.63 14.50 2.33
C ILE A 104 17.97 13.12 2.37
N ARG A 105 17.41 12.77 3.52
CA ARG A 105 16.54 11.60 3.65
C ARG A 105 15.09 12.05 3.65
N LYS A 106 14.23 11.36 2.91
CA LYS A 106 12.82 11.71 2.83
C LYS A 106 11.94 10.47 2.89
N ASN A 107 10.94 10.52 3.74
CA ASN A 107 9.96 9.45 3.92
C ASN A 107 8.64 9.90 3.31
N PHE A 108 8.02 9.06 2.50
CA PHE A 108 6.72 9.29 1.90
C PHE A 108 5.76 8.22 2.40
N THR A 109 4.69 8.66 3.04
CA THR A 109 3.67 7.78 3.64
C THR A 109 2.47 7.70 2.72
N TYR A 110 1.95 6.49 2.54
CA TYR A 110 0.80 6.19 1.70
C TYR A 110 -0.19 5.30 2.46
N VAL A 111 -1.45 5.37 2.05
CA VAL A 111 -2.47 4.37 2.40
C VAL A 111 -3.02 3.78 1.13
N TYR A 112 -3.31 2.49 1.16
CA TYR A 112 -3.85 1.79 0.00
C TYR A 112 -5.37 1.91 0.01
N ASP A 113 -5.95 2.56 -0.98
CA ASP A 113 -7.40 2.58 -1.18
C ASP A 113 -7.85 1.27 -1.84
N ALA A 114 -8.61 0.46 -1.11
CA ALA A 114 -9.09 -0.84 -1.58
C ALA A 114 -10.15 -0.72 -2.68
N GLU A 115 -10.96 0.35 -2.67
CA GLU A 115 -12.01 0.57 -3.66
C GLU A 115 -11.41 1.02 -4.99
N GLY A 116 -10.56 2.05 -4.97
CA GLY A 116 -9.87 2.57 -6.14
C GLY A 116 -8.62 1.80 -6.54
N LYS A 117 -8.22 0.78 -5.75
CA LYS A 117 -7.05 -0.09 -5.96
C LYS A 117 -5.74 0.68 -6.21
N LYS A 118 -5.52 1.74 -5.44
CA LYS A 118 -4.40 2.67 -5.65
C LYS A 118 -3.79 3.15 -4.34
N TRP A 119 -2.54 3.57 -4.40
CA TRP A 119 -1.89 4.25 -3.28
C TRP A 119 -2.30 5.72 -3.23
N LEU A 120 -2.76 6.16 -2.07
CA LEU A 120 -3.06 7.55 -1.76
C LEU A 120 -1.91 8.14 -0.94
N PHE A 121 -1.31 9.20 -1.45
CA PHE A 121 -0.30 9.96 -0.72
C PHE A 121 -0.92 10.60 0.52
N GLN A 122 -0.27 10.44 1.68
CA GLN A 122 -0.70 11.03 2.94
C GLN A 122 0.20 12.18 3.36
N SER A 123 1.51 11.93 3.43
CA SER A 123 2.45 12.92 3.91
C SER A 123 3.88 12.61 3.47
N SER A 124 4.72 13.65 3.48
CA SER A 124 6.16 13.50 3.31
C SER A 124 6.88 14.17 4.47
N THR A 125 7.91 13.52 5.00
CA THR A 125 8.69 14.03 6.14
C THR A 125 10.18 13.86 5.87
N THR A 126 10.96 14.82 6.36
CA THR A 126 12.43 14.73 6.40
C THR A 126 12.82 14.39 7.83
N PRO A 127 13.37 13.20 8.10
CA PRO A 127 13.88 12.87 9.43
C PRO A 127 14.94 13.88 9.89
N ALA A 128 15.03 14.12 11.20
CA ALA A 128 16.14 14.91 11.75
C ALA A 128 17.49 14.26 11.39
N LYS A 129 18.49 15.11 11.13
CA LYS A 129 19.87 14.70 10.80
C LYS A 129 20.55 14.02 11.99
#